data_AF-A0A5B9E477-F1
#
_entry.id   AF-A0A5B9E477-F1
#
_cell.length_a   1.000
_cell.length_b   1.000
_cell.length_c   1.000
_cell.angle_alpha   90.00
_cell.angle_beta   90.00
_cell.angle_gamma   90.00
#
_symmetry.space_group_name_H-M   'P 1'
#
loop_
_entity.id
_entity.type
_entity.pdbx_description
1 polymer ?
#
loop_
_entity_poly.entity_id
_entity_poly.type
_entity_poly.pdbx_seq_one_letter_code
_entity_poly.pdbx_strand_id
1 'polypeptide(L)'
;MKRLLATLLFALCSAALYAQEPVRFFQFTDAHLFDDGDKLPREEAFKVAAEDRRSFRWAIGAMNASGFQADFAVFTGDMGLLNVDFSQSRCAATPVPLSPTGLPPFRLDAAVEEVAELLAPLKVQRIYFVAGNNDVIHERIADSGRFPCFMALLQERMKAKHGPEVYPLLTKNAFVIRGLRFAGMDTVSFKAKENYAAPCAIAPEPVNCPKEQIALIGDLADDSPQPLVIFTHEPDLMDPFRKHTVWEIDETLRKDWEKTACGPKVIGIFAGHFHDEAKTSYAGTDSSLAVNPCVAAKTRVAPPLSEKNQVGEAEQARGFLRVTVSPAGIQSVDAAWYDTHTVVPPVQ
;
A
#
# COMPACT_ATOMS: atom_id res chain seq x y z
N MET A 1 -13.43 41.49 45.89
CA MET A 1 -12.66 41.65 44.64
C MET A 1 -11.35 40.84 44.54
N LYS A 2 -10.76 40.30 45.62
CA LYS A 2 -9.47 39.56 45.55
C LYS A 2 -9.55 38.05 45.21
N ARG A 3 -10.75 37.47 45.00
CA ARG A 3 -10.93 36.04 44.68
C ARG A 3 -11.25 35.72 43.21
N LEU A 4 -11.44 36.74 42.35
CA LEU A 4 -11.72 36.53 40.92
C LEU A 4 -10.48 36.47 40.03
N LEU A 5 -9.30 36.89 40.52
CA LEU A 5 -8.08 36.92 39.71
C LEU A 5 -7.32 35.59 39.66
N ALA A 6 -7.54 34.69 40.63
CA ALA A 6 -6.83 33.41 40.70
C ALA A 6 -7.41 32.34 39.76
N THR A 7 -8.70 32.44 39.40
CA THR A 7 -9.37 31.50 38.49
C THR A 7 -9.07 31.79 37.02
N LEU A 8 -8.70 33.03 36.67
CA LEU A 8 -8.36 33.39 35.28
C LEU A 8 -6.94 32.96 34.88
N LEU A 9 -6.01 32.80 35.82
CA LEU A 9 -4.64 32.33 35.51
C LEU A 9 -4.55 30.81 35.35
N PHE A 10 -5.44 30.01 35.94
CA PHE A 10 -5.49 28.56 35.73
C PHE A 10 -6.17 28.17 34.40
N ALA A 11 -6.98 29.07 33.82
CA ALA A 11 -7.61 28.85 32.52
C ALA A 11 -6.69 29.15 31.32
N LEU A 12 -5.57 29.86 31.54
CA LEU A 12 -4.58 30.18 30.50
C LEU A 12 -3.41 29.18 30.44
N CYS A 13 -3.35 28.20 31.35
CA CYS A 13 -2.26 27.21 31.43
C CYS A 13 -2.61 25.83 30.84
N SER A 14 -3.87 25.57 30.46
CA SER A 14 -4.33 24.22 30.07
C SER A 14 -4.50 24.00 28.58
N ALA A 15 -4.14 24.97 27.73
CA ALA A 15 -4.33 24.86 26.29
C ALA A 15 -3.15 25.43 25.49
N ALA A 16 -1.92 25.30 26.00
CA ALA A 16 -0.82 25.02 25.08
C ALA A 16 -1.09 23.61 24.52
N LEU A 17 -2.08 23.50 23.63
CA LEU A 17 -2.16 22.40 22.69
C LEU A 17 -0.82 22.45 21.97
N TYR A 18 0.12 21.61 22.40
CA TYR A 18 1.28 21.29 21.59
C TYR A 18 0.69 20.81 20.27
N ALA A 19 0.74 21.68 19.25
CA ALA A 19 0.43 21.28 17.90
C ALA A 19 1.34 20.10 17.61
N GLN A 20 0.79 18.90 17.63
CA GLN A 20 1.57 17.70 17.40
C GLN A 20 2.18 17.85 16.01
N GLU A 21 3.50 17.70 15.92
CA GLU A 21 4.17 17.73 14.63
C GLU A 21 3.52 16.70 13.71
N PRO A 22 3.23 17.06 12.45
CA PRO A 22 2.60 16.13 11.54
C PRO A 22 3.51 14.94 11.28
N VAL A 23 2.91 13.80 10.94
CA VAL A 23 3.62 12.62 10.44
C VAL A 23 3.72 12.73 8.92
N ARG A 24 4.91 12.45 8.40
CA ARG A 24 5.23 12.53 6.98
C ARG A 24 5.65 11.17 6.47
N PHE A 25 5.18 10.78 5.29
CA PHE A 25 5.59 9.52 4.70
C PHE A 25 5.59 9.55 3.18
N PHE A 26 6.33 8.63 2.58
CA PHE A 26 6.23 8.32 1.16
C PHE A 26 5.33 7.10 0.95
N GLN A 27 4.48 7.12 -0.06
CA GLN A 27 3.67 5.96 -0.47
C GLN A 27 3.99 5.57 -1.90
N PHE A 28 4.35 4.30 -2.07
CA PHE A 28 4.61 3.63 -3.33
C PHE A 28 3.58 2.51 -3.52
N THR A 29 3.38 2.07 -4.75
CA THR A 29 2.49 0.95 -5.04
C THR A 29 2.83 0.33 -6.39
N ASP A 30 2.35 -0.90 -6.60
CA ASP A 30 2.27 -1.52 -7.93
C ASP A 30 3.62 -1.47 -8.68
N ALA A 31 4.64 -2.05 -8.04
CA ALA A 31 5.99 -2.13 -8.60
C ALA A 31 6.11 -3.20 -9.68
N HIS A 32 5.29 -4.25 -9.62
CA HIS A 32 5.23 -5.38 -10.56
C HIS A 32 6.61 -5.89 -11.04
N LEU A 33 7.58 -5.97 -10.13
CA LEU A 33 8.98 -6.26 -10.48
C LEU A 33 9.14 -7.63 -11.15
N PHE A 34 8.20 -8.54 -10.93
CA PHE A 34 8.33 -9.94 -11.29
C PHE A 34 7.23 -10.47 -12.22
N ASP A 35 6.11 -9.75 -12.39
CA ASP A 35 4.93 -10.30 -13.06
C ASP A 35 4.33 -9.42 -14.15
N ASP A 36 4.83 -8.20 -14.39
CA ASP A 36 4.33 -7.41 -15.51
C ASP A 36 4.67 -8.08 -16.86
N GLY A 37 3.81 -7.85 -17.84
CA GLY A 37 3.92 -8.46 -19.17
C GLY A 37 3.62 -9.96 -19.22
N ASP A 38 2.91 -10.53 -18.25
CA ASP A 38 2.50 -11.94 -18.18
C ASP A 38 1.86 -12.48 -19.49
N LYS A 39 1.14 -11.63 -20.20
CA LYS A 39 0.45 -11.92 -21.47
C LYS A 39 1.25 -11.54 -22.72
N LEU A 40 2.41 -10.90 -22.57
CA LEU A 40 3.23 -10.45 -23.69
C LEU A 40 4.17 -11.56 -24.20
N PRO A 41 4.62 -11.48 -25.46
CA PRO A 41 5.79 -12.23 -25.91
C PRO A 41 6.97 -12.01 -24.95
N ARG A 42 7.74 -13.06 -24.69
CA ARG A 42 8.81 -13.03 -23.68
C ARG A 42 9.81 -11.90 -23.84
N GLU A 43 10.18 -11.57 -25.09
CA GLU A 43 11.10 -10.46 -25.36
C GLU A 43 10.51 -9.10 -24.92
N GLU A 44 9.22 -8.89 -25.16
CA GLU A 44 8.52 -7.67 -24.74
C GLU A 44 8.33 -7.63 -23.22
N ALA A 45 7.98 -8.76 -22.60
CA ALA A 45 7.89 -8.86 -21.15
C ALA A 45 9.20 -8.47 -20.45
N PHE A 46 10.36 -8.86 -21.00
CA PHE A 46 11.66 -8.40 -20.47
C PHE A 46 11.90 -6.89 -20.63
N LYS A 47 11.35 -6.25 -21.67
CA LYS A 47 11.45 -4.79 -21.86
C LYS A 47 10.61 -4.06 -20.82
N VAL A 48 9.37 -4.49 -20.62
CA VAL A 48 8.46 -3.96 -19.58
C VAL A 48 9.09 -4.10 -18.20
N ALA A 49 9.52 -5.31 -17.85
CA ALA A 49 10.15 -5.59 -16.56
C ALA A 49 11.44 -4.77 -16.30
N ALA A 50 12.18 -4.41 -17.36
CA ALA A 50 13.35 -3.54 -17.25
C ALA A 50 12.97 -2.08 -17.00
N GLU A 51 11.84 -1.63 -17.59
CA GLU A 51 11.30 -0.30 -17.38
C GLU A 51 10.67 -0.15 -15.98
N ASP A 52 9.97 -1.16 -15.47
CA ASP A 52 9.45 -1.15 -14.09
C ASP A 52 10.57 -1.02 -13.07
N ARG A 53 11.66 -1.77 -13.25
CA ARG A 53 12.88 -1.64 -12.44
C ARG A 53 13.51 -0.26 -12.56
N ARG A 54 13.44 0.38 -13.73
CA ARG A 54 13.94 1.74 -13.95
C ARG A 54 13.09 2.76 -13.18
N SER A 55 11.78 2.67 -13.29
CA SER A 55 10.81 3.48 -12.53
C SER A 55 11.03 3.33 -11.02
N PHE A 56 11.19 2.08 -10.54
CA PHE A 56 11.49 1.81 -9.14
C PHE A 56 12.78 2.51 -8.70
N ARG A 57 13.89 2.33 -9.42
CA ARG A 57 15.17 3.00 -9.10
C ARG A 57 15.06 4.52 -9.13
N TRP A 58 14.33 5.07 -10.10
CA TRP A 58 14.03 6.50 -10.14
C TRP A 58 13.31 6.94 -8.87
N ALA A 59 12.30 6.19 -8.41
CA ALA A 59 11.52 6.54 -7.23
C ALA A 59 12.39 6.59 -5.96
N ILE A 60 13.29 5.62 -5.79
CA ILE A 60 14.29 5.60 -4.70
C ILE A 60 15.20 6.84 -4.77
N GLY A 61 15.74 7.14 -5.96
CA GLY A 61 16.61 8.30 -6.18
C GLY A 61 15.89 9.64 -5.92
N ALA A 62 14.68 9.80 -6.45
CA ALA A 62 13.85 10.98 -6.29
C ALA A 62 13.46 11.20 -4.82
N MET A 63 13.11 10.13 -4.10
CA MET A 63 12.84 10.17 -2.66
C MET A 63 14.07 10.70 -1.90
N ASN A 64 15.24 10.11 -2.13
CA ASN A 64 16.50 10.48 -1.47
C ASN A 64 16.97 11.90 -1.77
N ALA A 65 16.59 12.47 -2.92
CA ALA A 65 16.95 13.82 -3.37
C ALA A 65 15.91 14.90 -3.01
N SER A 66 14.69 14.50 -2.62
CA SER A 66 13.54 15.40 -2.43
C SER A 66 13.68 16.43 -1.30
N GLY A 67 14.58 16.21 -0.33
CA GLY A 67 14.63 16.98 0.93
C GLY A 67 13.42 16.76 1.85
N PHE A 68 12.46 15.92 1.47
CA PHE A 68 11.29 15.60 2.27
C PHE A 68 11.68 14.68 3.44
N GLN A 69 11.60 15.19 4.67
CA GLN A 69 11.90 14.44 5.88
C GLN A 69 10.71 13.56 6.25
N ALA A 70 10.65 12.37 5.67
CA ALA A 70 9.66 11.35 5.99
C ALA A 70 10.03 10.58 7.26
N ASP A 71 9.03 10.22 8.04
CA ASP A 71 9.13 9.34 9.20
C ASP A 71 9.21 7.86 8.79
N PHE A 72 8.55 7.50 7.68
CA PHE A 72 8.57 6.15 7.10
C PHE A 72 8.22 6.18 5.60
N ALA A 73 8.42 5.05 4.93
CA ALA A 73 7.85 4.77 3.62
C ALA A 73 6.89 3.58 3.70
N VAL A 74 5.94 3.49 2.77
CA VAL A 74 5.01 2.36 2.67
C VAL A 74 4.82 1.96 1.20
N PHE A 75 4.78 0.65 0.96
CA PHE A 75 4.42 0.03 -0.31
C PHE A 75 3.02 -0.59 -0.16
N THR A 76 2.05 -0.08 -0.89
CA THR A 76 0.65 -0.53 -0.82
C THR A 76 0.35 -1.63 -1.83
N GLY A 77 1.14 -2.70 -1.84
CA GLY A 77 0.89 -3.92 -2.62
C GLY A 77 1.52 -3.98 -4.01
N ASP A 78 1.33 -5.15 -4.62
CA ASP A 78 1.68 -5.49 -6.00
C ASP A 78 3.18 -5.35 -6.30
N MET A 79 3.98 -6.07 -5.51
CA MET A 79 5.37 -6.34 -5.85
C MET A 79 5.49 -7.36 -7.00
N GLY A 80 4.42 -8.13 -7.25
CA GLY A 80 4.33 -9.09 -8.34
C GLY A 80 4.71 -10.51 -7.94
N LEU A 81 4.51 -10.87 -6.66
CA LEU A 81 5.01 -12.15 -6.14
C LEU A 81 4.35 -13.38 -6.77
N LEU A 82 3.26 -13.24 -7.54
CA LEU A 82 2.62 -14.36 -8.26
C LEU A 82 3.56 -15.09 -9.23
N ASN A 83 4.62 -14.45 -9.72
CA ASN A 83 5.61 -15.06 -10.60
C ASN A 83 6.94 -15.44 -9.90
N VAL A 84 6.95 -15.42 -8.57
CA VAL A 84 8.10 -15.86 -7.76
C VAL A 84 7.90 -17.32 -7.34
N ASP A 85 8.87 -18.19 -7.59
CA ASP A 85 8.80 -19.61 -7.27
C ASP A 85 9.22 -19.90 -5.82
N PHE A 86 8.28 -20.42 -5.04
CA PHE A 86 8.43 -20.83 -3.64
C PHE A 86 8.65 -22.33 -3.47
N SER A 87 8.75 -23.11 -4.55
CA SER A 87 8.83 -24.58 -4.53
C SER A 87 9.99 -25.14 -3.69
N GLN A 88 11.08 -24.39 -3.55
CA GLN A 88 12.26 -24.76 -2.75
C GLN A 88 12.21 -24.23 -1.30
N SER A 89 11.14 -23.53 -0.92
CA SER A 89 10.97 -22.95 0.41
C SER A 89 10.11 -23.84 1.32
N ARG A 90 10.03 -23.50 2.61
CA ARG A 90 9.09 -24.12 3.56
C ARG A 90 7.74 -23.39 3.61
N CYS A 91 7.51 -22.47 2.69
CA CYS A 91 6.37 -21.58 2.75
C CYS A 91 5.13 -22.26 2.20
N ALA A 92 3.99 -22.02 2.84
CA ALA A 92 2.70 -22.47 2.37
C ALA A 92 2.28 -21.58 1.18
N ALA A 93 2.82 -21.87 0.01
CA ALA A 93 2.54 -21.16 -1.23
C ALA A 93 2.20 -22.15 -2.35
N THR A 94 1.21 -21.79 -3.14
CA THR A 94 0.76 -22.47 -4.35
C THR A 94 1.87 -22.38 -5.40
N PRO A 95 2.20 -23.46 -6.12
CA PRO A 95 3.18 -23.40 -7.20
C PRO A 95 2.81 -22.36 -8.27
N VAL A 96 3.82 -21.68 -8.81
CA VAL A 96 3.64 -20.73 -9.92
C VAL A 96 3.24 -21.49 -11.20
N PRO A 97 2.15 -21.10 -11.87
CA PRO A 97 1.80 -21.68 -13.17
C PRO A 97 2.89 -21.37 -14.21
N LEU A 98 3.33 -22.38 -14.96
CA LEU A 98 4.24 -22.16 -16.09
C LEU A 98 3.46 -21.58 -17.27
N SER A 99 3.89 -20.42 -17.77
CA SER A 99 3.34 -19.78 -18.97
C SER A 99 4.33 -19.83 -20.14
N PRO A 100 3.86 -20.08 -21.38
CA PRO A 100 4.69 -19.90 -22.57
C PRO A 100 4.96 -18.42 -22.88
N THR A 101 4.13 -17.50 -22.38
CA THR A 101 4.26 -16.04 -22.50
C THR A 101 4.80 -15.44 -21.20
N GLY A 102 5.15 -14.15 -21.24
CA GLY A 102 5.64 -13.43 -20.08
C GLY A 102 7.03 -13.83 -19.62
N LEU A 103 7.36 -13.35 -18.42
CA LEU A 103 8.62 -13.64 -17.74
C LEU A 103 8.63 -15.10 -17.23
N PRO A 104 9.78 -15.79 -17.29
CA PRO A 104 9.91 -17.05 -16.56
C PRO A 104 9.79 -16.81 -15.04
N PRO A 105 9.38 -17.80 -14.25
CA PRO A 105 9.33 -17.65 -12.80
C PRO A 105 10.69 -17.31 -12.20
N PHE A 106 10.68 -16.38 -11.24
CA PHE A 106 11.88 -15.95 -10.52
C PHE A 106 12.11 -16.84 -9.30
N ARG A 107 13.34 -17.25 -9.04
CA ARG A 107 13.65 -17.96 -7.78
C ARG A 107 13.44 -17.03 -6.59
N LEU A 108 12.83 -17.53 -5.51
CA LEU A 108 12.56 -16.75 -4.30
C LEU A 108 13.80 -16.04 -3.73
N ASP A 109 14.94 -16.72 -3.65
CA ASP A 109 16.18 -16.13 -3.14
C ASP A 109 16.70 -14.97 -4.00
N ALA A 110 16.55 -15.08 -5.33
CA ALA A 110 16.91 -14.01 -6.26
C ALA A 110 15.95 -12.81 -6.17
N ALA A 111 14.64 -13.06 -6.05
CA ALA A 111 13.64 -12.00 -5.89
C ALA A 111 13.83 -11.23 -4.58
N VAL A 112 14.11 -11.94 -3.47
CA VAL A 112 14.41 -11.33 -2.16
C VAL A 112 15.69 -10.48 -2.25
N GLU A 113 16.73 -10.99 -2.89
CA GLU A 113 17.99 -10.24 -3.03
C GLU A 113 17.79 -8.99 -3.88
N GLU A 114 17.09 -9.09 -5.01
CA GLU A 114 16.82 -7.96 -5.89
C GLU A 114 16.06 -6.83 -5.15
N VAL A 115 14.99 -7.16 -4.43
CA VAL A 115 14.24 -6.15 -3.65
C VAL A 115 15.13 -5.56 -2.55
N ALA A 116 15.93 -6.38 -1.86
CA ALA A 116 16.82 -5.89 -0.83
C ALA A 116 17.88 -4.91 -1.39
N GLU A 117 18.42 -5.18 -2.57
CA GLU A 117 19.36 -4.28 -3.26
C GLU A 117 18.71 -2.97 -3.70
N LEU A 118 17.48 -3.02 -4.20
CA LEU A 118 16.74 -1.82 -4.60
C LEU A 118 16.40 -0.93 -3.40
N LEU A 119 16.12 -1.51 -2.23
CA LEU A 119 15.74 -0.77 -1.02
C LEU A 119 16.92 -0.33 -0.16
N ALA A 120 18.07 -1.01 -0.22
CA ALA A 120 19.24 -0.69 0.61
C ALA A 120 19.70 0.79 0.56
N PRO A 121 19.61 1.52 -0.57
CA PRO A 121 20.02 2.93 -0.64
C PRO A 121 19.02 3.91 0.00
N LEU A 122 17.84 3.47 0.42
CA LEU A 122 16.82 4.36 0.98
C LEU A 122 17.31 5.01 2.28
N LYS A 123 17.17 6.35 2.36
CA LYS A 123 17.53 7.10 3.58
C LYS A 123 16.51 6.96 4.70
N VAL A 124 15.26 6.64 4.36
CA VAL A 124 14.20 6.41 5.34
C VAL A 124 14.44 5.07 6.05
N GLN A 125 14.38 5.06 7.37
CA GLN A 125 14.83 3.92 8.17
C GLN A 125 13.77 2.83 8.35
N ARG A 126 12.49 3.15 8.11
CA ARG A 126 11.37 2.22 8.28
C ARG A 126 10.53 2.17 7.02
N ILE A 127 10.28 0.96 6.54
CA ILE A 127 9.49 0.68 5.35
C ILE A 127 8.41 -0.34 5.70
N TYR A 128 7.17 -0.03 5.36
CA TYR A 128 6.03 -0.89 5.58
C TYR A 128 5.52 -1.46 4.27
N PHE A 129 4.99 -2.68 4.27
CA PHE A 129 4.42 -3.33 3.11
C PHE A 129 3.02 -3.84 3.41
N VAL A 130 2.08 -3.57 2.52
CA VAL A 130 0.77 -4.23 2.44
C VAL A 130 0.82 -5.17 1.23
N ALA A 131 0.15 -6.32 1.31
CA ALA A 131 0.04 -7.22 0.17
C ALA A 131 -0.95 -6.68 -0.86
N GLY A 132 -0.65 -6.86 -2.15
CA GLY A 132 -1.58 -6.60 -3.25
C GLY A 132 -2.09 -7.88 -3.91
N ASN A 133 -3.07 -7.73 -4.80
CA ASN A 133 -3.75 -8.87 -5.41
C ASN A 133 -2.81 -9.70 -6.31
N ASN A 134 -1.72 -9.09 -6.81
CA ASN A 134 -0.65 -9.76 -7.55
C ASN A 134 0.47 -10.32 -6.67
N ASP A 135 0.36 -10.20 -5.34
CA ASP A 135 1.28 -10.82 -4.38
C ASP A 135 0.83 -12.20 -3.90
N VAL A 136 -0.30 -12.70 -4.42
CA VAL A 136 -0.81 -14.07 -4.24
C VAL A 136 -1.32 -14.65 -5.55
N ILE A 137 -1.32 -15.97 -5.66
CA ILE A 137 -1.82 -16.69 -6.84
C ILE A 137 -3.34 -16.59 -6.92
N HIS A 138 -3.82 -16.07 -8.06
CA HIS A 138 -5.24 -15.91 -8.37
C HIS A 138 -6.03 -15.14 -7.31
N GLU A 139 -5.38 -14.26 -6.54
CA GLU A 139 -6.05 -13.45 -5.52
C GLU A 139 -6.67 -14.31 -4.38
N ARG A 140 -6.33 -15.60 -4.31
CA ARG A 140 -6.97 -16.57 -3.41
C ARG A 140 -6.33 -16.54 -2.03
N ILE A 141 -7.18 -16.54 -1.00
CA ILE A 141 -6.75 -16.63 0.41
C ILE A 141 -5.95 -17.91 0.69
N ALA A 142 -6.22 -18.98 -0.06
CA ALA A 142 -5.47 -20.23 0.05
C ALA A 142 -3.96 -20.06 -0.23
N ASP A 143 -3.54 -19.00 -0.93
CA ASP A 143 -2.15 -18.67 -1.19
C ASP A 143 -1.58 -17.57 -0.28
N SER A 144 -2.31 -17.20 0.78
CA SER A 144 -1.92 -16.09 1.66
C SER A 144 -0.63 -16.28 2.45
N GLY A 145 -0.01 -17.48 2.42
CA GLY A 145 1.32 -17.72 3.00
C GLY A 145 2.48 -17.16 2.17
N ARG A 146 2.25 -16.82 0.89
CA ARG A 146 3.27 -16.31 -0.04
C ARG A 146 3.90 -15.00 0.45
N PHE A 147 3.07 -13.98 0.66
CA PHE A 147 3.53 -12.64 1.03
C PHE A 147 4.24 -12.60 2.40
N PRO A 148 3.68 -13.15 3.51
CA PRO A 148 4.37 -13.16 4.80
C PRO A 148 5.71 -13.90 4.76
N CYS A 149 5.81 -14.98 3.96
CA CYS A 149 7.06 -15.69 3.75
C CYS A 149 8.12 -14.82 3.05
N PHE A 150 7.74 -14.16 1.95
CA PHE A 150 8.62 -13.24 1.25
C PHE A 150 9.13 -12.13 2.19
N MET A 151 8.21 -11.53 2.96
CA MET A 151 8.54 -10.48 3.91
C MET A 151 9.51 -10.94 4.99
N ALA A 152 9.35 -12.15 5.55
CA ALA A 152 10.27 -12.68 6.55
C ALA A 152 11.71 -12.82 5.98
N LEU A 153 11.85 -13.34 4.76
CA LEU A 153 13.15 -13.48 4.10
C LEU A 153 13.75 -12.11 3.73
N LEU A 154 12.91 -11.16 3.28
CA LEU A 154 13.34 -9.80 3.00
C LEU A 154 13.85 -9.10 4.27
N GLN A 155 13.17 -9.27 5.40
CA GLN A 155 13.61 -8.74 6.70
C GLN A 155 15.00 -9.26 7.09
N GLU A 156 15.22 -10.57 6.98
CA GLU A 156 16.52 -11.18 7.26
C GLU A 156 17.61 -10.62 6.33
N ARG A 157 17.31 -10.51 5.04
CA ARG A 157 18.26 -9.99 4.05
C ARG A 157 18.60 -8.52 4.26
N MET A 158 17.60 -7.68 4.55
CA MET A 158 17.79 -6.25 4.83
C MET A 158 18.64 -6.04 6.09
N LYS A 159 18.39 -6.82 7.14
CA LYS A 159 19.21 -6.82 8.36
C LYS A 159 20.67 -7.18 8.06
N ALA A 160 20.91 -8.21 7.24
CA ALA A 160 22.26 -8.62 6.86
C ALA A 160 23.01 -7.55 6.04
N LYS A 161 22.28 -6.76 5.24
CA LYS A 161 22.84 -5.63 4.46
C LYS A 161 22.99 -4.33 5.26
N HIS A 162 22.58 -4.30 6.53
CA HIS A 162 22.45 -3.07 7.32
C HIS A 162 21.57 -2.00 6.63
N GLY A 163 20.57 -2.45 5.86
CA GLY A 163 19.60 -1.57 5.21
C GLY A 163 18.49 -1.13 6.16
N PRO A 164 17.52 -0.35 5.66
CA PRO A 164 16.31 0.00 6.40
C PRO A 164 15.57 -1.20 6.99
N GLU A 165 14.87 -0.97 8.10
CA GLU A 165 13.96 -1.94 8.67
C GLU A 165 12.70 -2.05 7.82
N VAL A 166 12.36 -3.26 7.40
CA VAL A 166 11.15 -3.54 6.62
C VAL A 166 10.15 -4.31 7.47
N TYR A 167 8.86 -4.02 7.32
CA TYR A 167 7.81 -4.64 8.11
C TYR A 167 6.58 -4.95 7.26
N PRO A 168 5.97 -6.15 7.39
CA PRO A 168 4.60 -6.33 6.93
C PRO A 168 3.68 -5.49 7.81
N LEU A 169 2.73 -4.79 7.19
CA LEU A 169 1.74 -3.99 7.89
C LEU A 169 0.41 -4.75 7.90
N LEU A 170 -0.01 -5.17 9.09
CA LEU A 170 -1.11 -6.11 9.29
C LEU A 170 -2.28 -5.48 10.04
N THR A 171 -3.47 -6.02 9.80
CA THR A 171 -4.77 -5.54 10.30
C THR A 171 -4.94 -5.61 11.80
N LYS A 172 -4.20 -6.49 12.47
CA LYS A 172 -4.29 -6.68 13.92
C LYS A 172 -3.43 -5.70 14.74
N ASN A 173 -2.44 -5.07 14.10
CA ASN A 173 -1.41 -4.32 14.80
C ASN A 173 -1.23 -2.94 14.16
N ALA A 174 -1.72 -1.91 14.85
CA ALA A 174 -1.39 -0.53 14.49
C ALA A 174 -0.07 -0.11 15.17
N PHE A 175 0.83 0.52 14.42
CA PHE A 175 1.97 1.23 15.02
C PHE A 175 1.60 2.70 15.29
N VAL A 176 2.30 3.34 16.23
CA VAL A 176 2.00 4.71 16.67
C VAL A 176 3.18 5.64 16.37
N ILE A 177 2.90 6.77 15.71
CA ILE A 177 3.85 7.87 15.55
C ILE A 177 3.16 9.17 15.94
N ARG A 178 3.73 9.89 16.92
CA ARG A 178 3.23 11.19 17.40
C ARG A 178 1.71 11.20 17.70
N GLY A 179 1.18 10.11 18.28
CA GLY A 179 -0.23 9.99 18.65
C GLY A 179 -1.20 9.63 17.51
N LEU A 180 -0.68 9.40 16.30
CA LEU A 180 -1.42 8.81 15.19
C LEU A 180 -1.16 7.31 15.12
N ARG A 181 -2.21 6.55 14.83
CA ARG A 181 -2.16 5.10 14.58
C ARG A 181 -2.14 4.82 13.10
N PHE A 182 -1.38 3.82 12.70
CA PHE A 182 -1.24 3.39 11.31
C PHE A 182 -1.41 1.88 11.23
N ALA A 183 -2.35 1.42 10.41
CA ALA A 183 -2.65 0.00 10.23
C ALA A 183 -2.74 -0.35 8.74
N GLY A 184 -2.50 -1.62 8.43
CA GLY A 184 -2.64 -2.17 7.09
C GLY A 184 -3.87 -3.05 7.03
N MET A 185 -4.59 -3.04 5.92
CA MET A 185 -5.72 -3.91 5.66
C MET A 185 -5.35 -4.78 4.46
N ASP A 186 -5.42 -6.09 4.65
CA ASP A 186 -5.17 -7.05 3.57
C ASP A 186 -6.47 -7.21 2.77
N THR A 187 -6.51 -6.58 1.60
CA THR A 187 -7.66 -6.62 0.71
C THR A 187 -7.44 -7.54 -0.48
N VAL A 188 -6.39 -8.37 -0.49
CA VAL A 188 -6.00 -9.18 -1.65
C VAL A 188 -7.14 -10.00 -2.26
N SER A 189 -8.10 -10.44 -1.44
CA SER A 189 -9.21 -11.27 -1.88
C SER A 189 -10.51 -10.51 -2.16
N PHE A 190 -10.56 -9.18 -2.04
CA PHE A 190 -11.84 -8.44 -1.99
C PHE A 190 -12.53 -8.34 -3.35
N LYS A 191 -11.78 -8.55 -4.44
CA LYS A 191 -12.23 -8.36 -5.81
C LYS A 191 -13.17 -9.40 -6.40
N ALA A 192 -13.24 -10.63 -5.87
CA ALA A 192 -14.18 -11.63 -6.36
C ALA A 192 -14.61 -12.60 -5.26
N LYS A 193 -15.89 -12.98 -5.23
CA LYS A 193 -16.44 -13.84 -4.18
C LYS A 193 -15.78 -15.23 -4.15
N GLU A 194 -15.40 -15.77 -5.30
CA GLU A 194 -14.67 -17.04 -5.40
C GLU A 194 -13.29 -17.02 -4.73
N ASN A 195 -12.68 -15.85 -4.53
CA ASN A 195 -11.36 -15.72 -3.92
C ASN A 195 -11.38 -16.05 -2.42
N TYR A 196 -12.55 -15.92 -1.77
CA TYR A 196 -12.68 -16.02 -0.32
C TYR A 196 -13.86 -16.87 0.17
N ALA A 197 -14.99 -16.97 -0.53
CA ALA A 197 -16.20 -17.56 0.04
C ALA A 197 -16.03 -19.00 0.56
N ALA A 198 -15.48 -19.91 -0.25
CA ALA A 198 -15.25 -21.28 0.17
C ALA A 198 -14.09 -21.41 1.18
N PRO A 199 -12.89 -20.81 0.95
CA PRO A 199 -11.80 -20.85 1.92
C PRO A 199 -12.17 -20.29 3.30
N CYS A 200 -12.89 -19.16 3.36
CA CYS A 200 -13.27 -18.52 4.62
C CYS A 200 -14.30 -19.31 5.41
N ALA A 201 -15.13 -20.11 4.76
CA ALA A 201 -16.13 -20.94 5.44
C ALA A 201 -15.51 -22.08 6.26
N ILE A 202 -14.27 -22.49 5.93
CA ILE A 202 -13.59 -23.64 6.55
C ILE A 202 -12.29 -23.26 7.27
N ALA A 203 -11.83 -22.01 7.13
CA ALA A 203 -10.60 -21.57 7.77
C ALA A 203 -10.82 -21.41 9.29
N PRO A 204 -9.97 -22.02 10.14
CA PRO A 204 -10.10 -21.92 11.59
C PRO A 204 -9.80 -20.50 12.12
N GLU A 205 -8.94 -19.76 11.42
CA GLU A 205 -8.62 -18.36 11.70
C GLU A 205 -8.55 -17.59 10.36
N PRO A 206 -9.69 -17.14 9.82
CA PRO A 206 -9.79 -16.50 8.52
C PRO A 206 -9.25 -15.05 8.53
N VAL A 207 -8.07 -14.80 9.09
CA VAL A 207 -7.56 -13.43 9.31
C VAL A 207 -7.48 -12.63 8.01
N ASN A 208 -7.32 -13.25 6.84
CA ASN A 208 -7.26 -12.57 5.53
C ASN A 208 -8.61 -12.55 4.79
N CYS A 209 -9.70 -12.98 5.44
CA CYS A 209 -11.03 -12.94 4.87
C CYS A 209 -11.66 -11.55 5.00
N PRO A 210 -12.48 -11.11 4.03
CA PRO A 210 -13.04 -9.76 4.05
C PRO A 210 -13.79 -9.39 5.33
N LYS A 211 -14.56 -10.34 5.88
CA LYS A 211 -15.33 -10.14 7.11
C LYS A 211 -14.43 -9.87 8.31
N GLU A 212 -13.44 -10.74 8.53
CA GLU A 212 -12.49 -10.61 9.63
C GLU A 212 -11.60 -9.37 9.47
N GLN A 213 -11.16 -9.06 8.24
CA GLN A 213 -10.39 -7.86 7.94
C GLN A 213 -11.14 -6.57 8.32
N ILE A 214 -12.40 -6.44 7.91
CA ILE A 214 -13.24 -5.29 8.25
C ILE A 214 -13.52 -5.22 9.75
N ALA A 215 -13.80 -6.36 10.39
CA ALA A 215 -14.01 -6.41 11.83
C ALA A 215 -12.78 -5.96 12.63
N LEU A 216 -11.59 -6.46 12.28
CA LEU A 216 -10.34 -6.11 12.96
C LEU A 216 -10.00 -4.62 12.81
N ILE A 217 -10.21 -4.02 11.63
CA ILE A 217 -10.03 -2.56 11.47
C ILE A 217 -11.08 -1.79 12.28
N GLY A 218 -12.32 -2.28 12.35
CA GLY A 218 -13.38 -1.73 13.19
C GLY A 218 -12.97 -1.70 14.67
N ASP A 219 -12.51 -2.83 15.20
CA ASP A 219 -12.02 -2.97 16.56
C ASP A 219 -10.83 -2.03 16.80
N LEU A 220 -9.85 -1.99 15.89
CA LEU A 220 -8.75 -1.04 15.99
C LEU A 220 -9.25 0.40 16.02
N ALA A 221 -10.22 0.79 15.19
CA ALA A 221 -10.76 2.14 15.23
C ALA A 221 -11.46 2.42 16.58
N ASP A 222 -12.20 1.46 17.13
CA ASP A 222 -12.98 1.66 18.35
C ASP A 222 -12.15 1.62 19.64
N ASP A 223 -11.09 0.81 19.70
CA ASP A 223 -10.28 0.52 20.89
C ASP A 223 -9.43 1.69 21.42
N SER A 224 -9.30 2.79 20.67
CA SER A 224 -8.50 3.95 21.07
C SER A 224 -9.16 5.27 20.71
N PRO A 225 -8.92 6.35 21.47
CA PRO A 225 -9.28 7.70 21.04
C PRO A 225 -8.31 8.28 19.99
N GLN A 226 -7.15 7.65 19.75
CA GLN A 226 -6.17 8.15 18.78
C GLN A 226 -6.66 7.99 17.34
N PRO A 227 -6.47 8.99 16.46
CA PRO A 227 -6.83 8.88 15.05
C PRO A 227 -6.06 7.77 14.34
N LEU A 228 -6.70 7.15 13.35
CA LEU A 228 -6.23 6.01 12.58
C LEU A 228 -6.10 6.38 11.10
N VAL A 229 -4.95 6.03 10.53
CA VAL A 229 -4.68 6.00 9.09
C VAL A 229 -4.61 4.54 8.65
N ILE A 230 -5.31 4.21 7.58
CA ILE A 230 -5.39 2.85 7.03
C ILE A 230 -4.61 2.80 5.71
N PHE A 231 -3.80 1.76 5.52
CA PHE A 231 -3.18 1.41 4.25
C PHE A 231 -3.83 0.15 3.71
N THR A 232 -4.18 0.14 2.44
CA THR A 232 -4.76 -1.01 1.73
C THR A 232 -4.14 -1.10 0.35
N HIS A 233 -4.26 -2.22 -0.35
CA HIS A 233 -3.93 -2.25 -1.77
C HIS A 233 -5.15 -1.87 -2.62
N GLU A 234 -6.23 -2.65 -2.51
CA GLU A 234 -7.46 -2.43 -3.27
C GLU A 234 -8.34 -1.37 -2.58
N PRO A 235 -8.66 -0.24 -3.24
CA PRO A 235 -9.53 0.78 -2.66
C PRO A 235 -11.02 0.43 -2.80
N ASP A 236 -11.86 0.82 -1.85
CA ASP A 236 -13.32 0.79 -2.00
C ASP A 236 -13.83 1.96 -2.86
N LEU A 237 -13.45 1.92 -4.14
CA LEU A 237 -13.73 2.92 -5.17
C LEU A 237 -14.14 2.24 -6.47
N MET A 238 -14.59 3.04 -7.44
CA MET A 238 -14.69 2.65 -8.84
C MET A 238 -13.30 2.68 -9.46
N ASP A 239 -12.92 1.60 -10.13
CA ASP A 239 -11.71 1.51 -10.93
C ASP A 239 -11.85 2.41 -12.17
N PRO A 240 -11.00 3.45 -12.34
CA PRO A 240 -11.07 4.36 -13.47
C PRO A 240 -10.74 3.67 -14.80
N PHE A 241 -9.88 2.64 -14.82
CA PHE A 241 -9.58 1.90 -16.04
C PHE A 241 -10.72 0.93 -16.39
N ARG A 242 -11.24 0.20 -15.40
CA ARG A 242 -12.22 -0.88 -15.65
C ARG A 242 -13.70 -0.48 -15.53
N LYS A 243 -13.98 0.71 -15.01
CA LYS A 243 -15.33 1.29 -14.83
C LYS A 243 -16.29 0.43 -13.97
N HIS A 244 -15.78 -0.30 -12.98
CA HIS A 244 -16.57 -1.03 -11.97
C HIS A 244 -15.96 -0.86 -10.57
N THR A 245 -16.71 -1.22 -9.52
CA THR A 245 -16.16 -1.19 -8.15
C THR A 245 -15.04 -2.22 -8.00
N VAL A 246 -13.95 -1.84 -7.36
CA VAL A 246 -12.82 -2.77 -7.14
C VAL A 246 -13.22 -3.91 -6.20
N TRP A 247 -14.01 -3.62 -5.18
CA TRP A 247 -14.45 -4.62 -4.20
C TRP A 247 -15.73 -5.32 -4.66
N GLU A 248 -15.74 -6.64 -4.63
CA GLU A 248 -16.93 -7.50 -4.82
C GLU A 248 -17.27 -8.25 -3.52
N ILE A 249 -17.65 -7.47 -2.50
CA ILE A 249 -18.08 -7.96 -1.19
C ILE A 249 -19.60 -7.82 -0.98
N ASP A 250 -20.15 -8.64 -0.08
CA ASP A 250 -21.56 -8.62 0.28
C ASP A 250 -21.98 -7.23 0.83
N GLU A 251 -23.20 -6.78 0.51
CA GLU A 251 -23.69 -5.43 0.85
C GLU A 251 -23.67 -5.15 2.36
N THR A 252 -24.05 -6.12 3.19
CA THR A 252 -24.00 -5.99 4.65
C THR A 252 -22.57 -5.75 5.12
N LEU A 253 -21.60 -6.46 4.54
CA LEU A 253 -20.20 -6.32 4.90
C LEU A 253 -19.65 -4.95 4.44
N ARG A 254 -20.07 -4.46 3.27
CA ARG A 254 -19.72 -3.10 2.83
C ARG A 254 -20.26 -2.04 3.79
N LYS A 255 -21.49 -2.19 4.30
CA LYS A 255 -22.05 -1.26 5.31
C LYS A 255 -21.24 -1.24 6.62
N ASP A 256 -20.72 -2.38 7.04
CA ASP A 256 -19.84 -2.46 8.23
C ASP A 256 -18.51 -1.72 7.98
N TRP A 257 -17.94 -1.87 6.79
CA TRP A 257 -16.79 -1.10 6.36
C TRP A 257 -17.09 0.41 6.32
N GLU A 258 -18.17 0.82 5.67
CA GLU A 258 -18.57 2.23 5.56
C GLU A 258 -18.73 2.87 6.94
N LYS A 259 -19.36 2.17 7.90
CA LYS A 259 -19.47 2.63 9.29
C LYS A 259 -18.09 2.93 9.90
N THR A 260 -17.13 2.03 9.68
CA THR A 260 -15.76 2.15 10.21
C THR A 260 -14.99 3.27 9.50
N ALA A 261 -14.91 3.21 8.17
CA ALA A 261 -14.21 4.16 7.32
C ALA A 261 -14.75 5.59 7.48
N CYS A 262 -16.06 5.75 7.61
CA CYS A 262 -16.70 7.05 7.85
C CYS A 262 -16.62 7.54 9.28
N GLY A 263 -16.25 6.68 10.24
CA GLY A 263 -16.05 7.05 11.63
C GLY A 263 -15.06 8.21 11.80
N PRO A 264 -15.24 9.07 12.81
CA PRO A 264 -14.40 10.27 12.99
C PRO A 264 -12.94 9.95 13.32
N LYS A 265 -12.66 8.71 13.75
CA LYS A 265 -11.31 8.27 14.09
C LYS A 265 -10.50 7.85 12.87
N VAL A 266 -11.13 7.38 11.79
CA VAL A 266 -10.43 7.11 10.53
C VAL A 266 -10.25 8.43 9.79
N ILE A 267 -9.01 8.90 9.70
CA ILE A 267 -8.68 10.23 9.15
C ILE A 267 -8.07 10.19 7.75
N GLY A 268 -7.71 9.01 7.25
CA GLY A 268 -7.21 8.81 5.91
C GLY A 268 -7.08 7.33 5.56
N ILE A 269 -7.34 7.00 4.30
CA ILE A 269 -7.18 5.69 3.70
C ILE A 269 -6.25 5.87 2.50
N PHE A 270 -5.18 5.07 2.43
CA PHE A 270 -4.16 5.17 1.39
C PHE A 270 -4.06 3.84 0.66
N ALA A 271 -4.25 3.88 -0.66
CA ALA A 271 -4.41 2.70 -1.51
C ALA A 271 -3.55 2.76 -2.78
N GLY A 272 -3.53 1.65 -3.52
CA GLY A 272 -2.88 1.51 -4.82
C GLY A 272 -3.84 0.96 -5.87
N HIS A 273 -3.42 -0.08 -6.59
CA HIS A 273 -4.20 -0.91 -7.51
C HIS A 273 -4.57 -0.28 -8.85
N PHE A 274 -4.79 1.05 -8.89
CA PHE A 274 -5.11 1.71 -10.14
C PHE A 274 -3.90 1.71 -11.09
N HIS A 275 -4.18 1.40 -12.35
CA HIS A 275 -3.24 1.40 -13.48
C HIS A 275 -3.72 2.28 -14.63
N ASP A 276 -4.52 3.29 -14.31
CA ASP A 276 -5.07 4.27 -15.25
C ASP A 276 -4.00 5.28 -15.66
N GLU A 277 -3.96 5.65 -16.94
CA GLU A 277 -2.96 6.55 -17.49
C GLU A 277 -3.17 8.02 -17.08
N ALA A 278 -4.39 8.39 -16.65
CA ALA A 278 -4.73 9.77 -16.33
C ALA A 278 -4.25 10.15 -14.93
N LYS A 279 -3.38 11.16 -14.85
CA LYS A 279 -2.83 11.65 -13.56
C LYS A 279 -3.90 12.15 -12.59
N THR A 280 -5.08 12.53 -13.09
CA THR A 280 -6.23 12.99 -12.29
C THR A 280 -6.83 11.90 -11.42
N SER A 281 -6.58 10.63 -11.73
CA SER A 281 -7.06 9.46 -10.97
C SER A 281 -6.33 9.27 -9.63
N TYR A 282 -5.24 10.01 -9.38
CA TYR A 282 -4.34 9.80 -8.24
C TYR A 282 -4.19 11.05 -7.37
N ALA A 283 -3.66 10.86 -6.16
CA ALA A 283 -3.35 11.88 -5.15
C ALA A 283 -4.53 12.73 -4.61
N GLY A 284 -5.61 12.89 -5.38
CA GLY A 284 -6.80 13.67 -5.03
C GLY A 284 -7.94 12.84 -4.43
N THR A 285 -9.08 13.51 -4.29
CA THR A 285 -10.39 12.88 -4.05
C THR A 285 -11.25 13.14 -5.27
N ASP A 286 -11.40 12.14 -6.13
CA ASP A 286 -12.34 12.23 -7.24
C ASP A 286 -13.68 11.63 -6.83
N SER A 287 -14.70 12.49 -6.71
CA SER A 287 -16.07 12.05 -6.43
C SER A 287 -16.66 11.20 -7.56
N SER A 288 -16.12 11.28 -8.78
CA SER A 288 -16.54 10.44 -9.90
C SER A 288 -16.21 8.96 -9.69
N LEU A 289 -15.20 8.67 -8.85
CA LEU A 289 -14.79 7.32 -8.49
C LEU A 289 -15.48 6.80 -7.22
N ALA A 290 -16.38 7.58 -6.63
CA ALA A 290 -16.99 7.23 -5.36
C ALA A 290 -18.02 6.11 -5.51
N VAL A 291 -17.81 5.00 -4.80
CA VAL A 291 -18.90 4.06 -4.46
C VAL A 291 -19.70 4.62 -3.28
N ASN A 292 -18.97 5.06 -2.24
CA ASN A 292 -19.50 5.81 -1.11
C ASN A 292 -18.78 7.17 -1.02
N PRO A 293 -19.50 8.32 -1.05
CA PRO A 293 -18.86 9.64 -1.04
C PRO A 293 -17.96 9.91 0.17
N CYS A 294 -18.30 9.37 1.34
CA CYS A 294 -17.53 9.58 2.55
C CYS A 294 -16.23 8.76 2.55
N VAL A 295 -16.28 7.50 2.11
CA VAL A 295 -15.08 6.67 1.94
C VAL A 295 -14.15 7.28 0.89
N ALA A 296 -14.71 7.74 -0.24
CA ALA A 296 -13.95 8.40 -1.30
C ALA A 296 -13.25 9.69 -0.84
N ALA A 297 -13.93 10.51 -0.02
CA ALA A 297 -13.33 11.73 0.53
C ALA A 297 -12.09 11.47 1.41
N LYS A 298 -12.02 10.30 2.05
CA LYS A 298 -10.89 9.90 2.90
C LYS A 298 -9.83 9.07 2.18
N THR A 299 -10.14 8.56 1.00
CA THR A 299 -9.24 7.68 0.24
C THR A 299 -8.30 8.48 -0.64
N ARG A 300 -7.04 8.06 -0.73
CA ARG A 300 -6.01 8.58 -1.63
C ARG A 300 -5.35 7.40 -2.31
N VAL A 301 -5.29 7.44 -3.63
CA VAL A 301 -4.66 6.38 -4.43
C VAL A 301 -3.30 6.87 -4.92
N ALA A 302 -2.26 6.07 -4.68
CA ALA A 302 -0.93 6.33 -5.21
C ALA A 302 -0.83 5.93 -6.68
N PRO A 303 -0.10 6.70 -7.51
CA PRO A 303 0.20 6.26 -8.87
C PRO A 303 1.09 5.01 -8.84
N PRO A 304 0.91 4.06 -9.78
CA PRO A 304 1.73 2.86 -9.86
C PRO A 304 3.18 3.22 -10.21
N LEU A 305 4.10 2.33 -9.85
CA LEU A 305 5.47 2.42 -10.36
C LEU A 305 5.61 1.75 -11.73
N SER A 306 4.88 0.67 -11.97
CA SER A 306 4.93 -0.08 -13.24
C SER A 306 4.26 0.66 -14.39
N GLU A 307 4.58 0.26 -15.62
CA GLU A 307 3.87 0.73 -16.82
C GLU A 307 2.67 -0.09 -17.25
N LYS A 308 2.33 -1.15 -16.51
CA LYS A 308 1.14 -1.97 -16.70
C LYS A 308 -0.09 -1.16 -17.10
N ASN A 309 -0.73 -1.58 -18.20
CA ASN A 309 -1.87 -0.93 -18.86
C ASN A 309 -1.65 0.52 -19.36
N GLN A 310 -0.43 1.05 -19.31
CA GLN A 310 -0.08 2.41 -19.78
C GLN A 310 0.94 2.40 -20.94
N VAL A 311 1.26 1.21 -21.48
CA VAL A 311 2.19 1.06 -22.60
C VAL A 311 1.57 1.60 -23.87
N GLY A 312 2.22 2.60 -24.48
CA GLY A 312 1.78 3.23 -25.73
C GLY A 312 0.76 4.36 -25.55
N GLU A 313 0.35 4.63 -24.31
CA GLU A 313 -0.53 5.76 -24.00
C GLU A 313 0.20 7.09 -24.13
N ALA A 314 -0.56 8.15 -24.48
CA ALA A 314 -0.01 9.50 -24.67
C ALA A 314 0.48 10.11 -23.35
N GLU A 315 -0.15 9.73 -22.23
CA GLU A 315 0.26 10.06 -20.88
C GLU A 315 0.62 8.77 -20.12
N GLN A 316 1.49 8.90 -19.14
CA GLN A 316 1.75 7.85 -18.15
C GLN A 316 1.70 8.47 -16.76
N ALA A 317 0.88 7.89 -15.88
CA ALA A 317 0.69 8.32 -14.51
C ALA A 317 1.49 7.41 -13.57
N ARG A 318 2.81 7.37 -13.75
CA ARG A 318 3.72 6.59 -12.90
C ARG A 318 4.37 7.47 -11.83
N GLY A 319 4.55 6.98 -10.62
CA GLY A 319 5.13 7.81 -9.56
C GLY A 319 5.00 7.28 -8.14
N PHE A 320 4.99 8.22 -7.19
CA PHE A 320 4.71 7.94 -5.77
C PHE A 320 4.11 9.18 -5.09
N LEU A 321 3.54 9.03 -3.89
CA LEU A 321 3.01 10.15 -3.10
C LEU A 321 3.96 10.58 -1.98
N ARG A 322 3.97 11.88 -1.70
CA ARG A 322 4.47 12.48 -0.46
C ARG A 322 3.27 12.93 0.36
N VAL A 323 3.19 12.47 1.60
CA VAL A 323 1.99 12.67 2.42
C VAL A 323 2.37 13.30 3.75
N THR A 324 1.57 14.28 4.17
CA THR A 324 1.61 14.87 5.51
C THR A 324 0.26 14.67 6.18
N VAL A 325 0.23 14.01 7.34
CA VAL A 325 -0.98 13.79 8.15
C VAL A 325 -0.80 14.36 9.56
N SER A 326 -1.88 14.84 10.16
CA SER A 326 -1.93 15.27 11.55
C SER A 326 -3.16 14.68 12.24
N PRO A 327 -3.32 14.82 13.56
CA PRO A 327 -4.56 14.44 14.24
C PRO A 327 -5.83 15.12 13.68
N ALA A 328 -5.68 16.27 13.01
CA ALA A 328 -6.78 16.96 12.34
C ALA A 328 -7.12 16.37 10.95
N GLY A 329 -6.34 15.40 10.45
CA GLY A 329 -6.51 14.75 9.17
C GLY A 329 -5.35 14.96 8.20
N ILE A 330 -5.59 14.59 6.93
CA ILE A 330 -4.65 14.75 5.83
C ILE A 330 -4.38 16.24 5.61
N GLN A 331 -3.13 16.67 5.72
CA GLN A 331 -2.69 18.06 5.52
C GLN A 331 -2.25 18.33 4.09
N SER A 332 -1.49 17.40 3.49
CA SER A 332 -1.06 17.48 2.10
C SER A 332 -0.84 16.08 1.50
N VAL A 333 -1.06 15.97 0.19
CA VAL A 333 -0.77 14.80 -0.63
C VAL A 333 -0.24 15.31 -1.97
N ASP A 334 1.03 15.02 -2.26
CA ASP A 334 1.71 15.53 -3.44
C ASP A 334 2.33 14.36 -4.22
N ALA A 335 1.89 14.15 -5.47
CA ALA A 335 2.50 13.16 -6.34
C ALA A 335 3.87 13.64 -6.86
N ALA A 336 4.84 12.74 -6.87
CA ALA A 336 6.06 12.85 -7.66
C ALA A 336 5.91 11.94 -8.87
N TRP A 337 5.98 12.51 -10.06
CA TRP A 337 5.73 11.81 -11.32
C TRP A 337 7.03 11.34 -11.95
N TYR A 338 7.06 10.08 -12.37
CA TYR A 338 8.09 9.52 -13.22
C TYR A 338 7.85 9.95 -14.66
N ASP A 339 8.85 10.59 -15.26
CA ASP A 339 8.86 10.96 -16.67
C ASP A 339 9.98 10.16 -17.35
N THR A 340 9.62 9.41 -18.41
CA THR A 340 10.53 8.56 -19.20
C THR A 340 11.71 9.31 -19.81
N HIS A 341 11.59 10.62 -19.97
CA HIS A 341 12.65 11.48 -20.47
C HIS A 341 13.58 11.97 -19.35
N THR A 342 13.25 11.72 -18.09
CA THR A 342 14.10 12.08 -16.96
C THR A 342 15.31 11.18 -16.92
N VAL A 343 16.51 11.76 -17.06
CA VAL A 343 17.76 11.04 -16.84
C VAL A 343 17.81 10.63 -15.37
N VAL A 344 17.73 9.31 -15.11
CA VAL A 344 17.86 8.76 -13.76
C VAL A 344 19.28 9.07 -13.28
N PRO A 345 19.46 9.89 -12.22
CA PRO A 345 20.78 10.08 -11.64
C PRO A 345 21.31 8.73 -11.17
N PRO A 346 22.61 8.43 -11.32
CA PRO A 346 23.17 7.21 -10.76
C PRO A 346 22.85 7.14 -9.26
N VAL A 347 22.34 5.99 -8.82
CA VAL A 347 22.19 5.70 -7.39
C VAL A 347 23.62 5.64 -6.83
N GLN A 348 23.99 6.65 -6.04
CA GLN A 348 25.32 6.76 -5.44
C GLN A 348 25.45 5.85 -4.22
#